data_AF-T1BDK6-F1
#
_entry.id   AF-T1BDK6-F1
#
_cell.length_a   1.000
_cell.length_b   1.000
_cell.length_c   1.000
_cell.angle_alpha   90.00
_cell.angle_beta   90.00
_cell.angle_gamma   90.00
#
_symmetry.space_group_name_H-M   'P 1'
#
loop_
_entity.id
_entity.type
_entity.pdbx_description
1 polymer ?
#
loop_
_entity_poly.entity_id
_entity_poly.type
_entity_poly.pdbx_seq_one_letter_code
_entity_poly.pdbx_strand_id
1 'polypeptide(L)' 'MNSYLIIGAGNVARRVLPLLKGSGPVFTLCRRTEAMPQWRTLGALPILGDLDHPHTLQR' A
#
# COMPACT_ATOMS: atom_id res chain seq x y z
N MET A 1 -9.95 13.10 -8.76
CA MET A 1 -10.01 11.68 -8.39
C MET A 1 -8.89 11.44 -7.40
N ASN A 2 -9.21 11.02 -6.17
CA ASN A 2 -8.22 10.97 -5.09
C ASN A 2 -7.62 9.56 -5.01
N SER A 3 -6.33 9.48 -4.73
CA SER A 3 -5.63 8.24 -4.41
C SER A 3 -5.18 8.26 -2.96
N TYR A 4 -5.09 7.07 -2.35
CA TYR A 4 -4.61 6.90 -0.98
C TYR A 4 -3.29 6.15 -1.00
N LEU A 5 -2.33 6.59 -0.20
CA LEU A 5 -1.10 5.84 0.05
C LEU A 5 -1.06 5.47 1.53
N ILE A 6 -0.99 4.17 1.82
CA ILE A 6 -0.81 3.65 3.16
C ILE A 6 0.66 3.31 3.38
N ILE A 7 1.27 4.01 4.33
CA ILE A 7 2.62 3.75 4.83
C ILE A 7 2.51 2.97 6.14
N GLY A 8 3.30 1.92 6.32
CA GLY A 8 3.13 0.99 7.45
C GLY A 8 1.98 0.01 7.23
N ALA A 9 2.01 -0.71 6.10
CA ALA A 9 0.99 -1.68 5.70
C ALA A 9 1.04 -2.93 6.62
N GLY A 10 0.49 -2.79 7.82
CA GLY A 10 0.37 -3.82 8.86
C GLY A 10 -1.09 -4.17 9.17
N ASN A 11 -1.37 -4.55 10.42
CA ASN A 11 -2.72 -4.97 10.83
C ASN A 11 -3.77 -3.87 10.64
N VAL A 12 -3.44 -2.63 11.05
CA VAL A 12 -4.34 -1.47 10.92
C VAL A 12 -4.70 -1.23 9.46
N ALA A 13 -3.71 -1.22 8.56
CA ALA A 13 -3.93 -1.03 7.13
C ALA A 13 -4.91 -2.06 6.53
N ARG A 14 -4.85 -3.33 6.97
CA ARG A 14 -5.77 -4.39 6.51
C ARG A 14 -7.21 -4.14 6.94
N ARG A 15 -7.41 -3.57 8.13
CA ARG A 15 -8.74 -3.23 8.66
C ARG A 15 -9.32 -1.99 8.01
N VAL A 16 -8.46 -1.05 7.60
CA VAL A 16 -8.86 0.19 6.93
C VAL A 16 -9.21 -0.05 5.45
N LEU A 17 -8.51 -0.95 4.78
CA LEU A 17 -8.65 -1.16 3.32
C LEU A 17 -10.12 -1.38 2.85
N PRO A 18 -10.95 -2.20 3.52
CA PRO A 18 -12.35 -2.38 3.14
C PRO A 18 -13.19 -1.09 3.22
N LEU A 19 -12.83 -0.16 4.12
CA LEU A 19 -13.53 1.11 4.31
C LEU A 19 -13.22 2.12 3.21
N LEU A 20 -12.08 1.97 2.53
CA LEU A 20 -11.67 2.80 1.40
C LEU A 20 -12.21 2.28 0.05
N LYS A 21 -13.00 1.20 0.07
CA LYS A 21 -13.57 0.60 -1.13
C LYS A 21 -14.50 1.61 -1.81
N GLY A 22 -14.23 1.90 -3.08
CA GLY A 22 -15.00 2.86 -3.89
C GLY A 22 -14.55 4.32 -3.75
N SER A 23 -13.61 4.63 -2.86
CA SER A 23 -13.06 5.98 -2.68
C SER A 23 -11.93 6.34 -3.66
N GLY A 24 -11.43 5.36 -4.41
CA GLY A 24 -10.34 5.51 -5.38
C GLY A 24 -9.26 4.42 -5.24
N PRO A 25 -8.17 4.51 -6.02
CA PRO A 25 -7.04 3.59 -5.90
C PRO A 25 -6.35 3.71 -4.53
N VAL A 26 -6.09 2.57 -3.89
CA VAL A 26 -5.37 2.51 -2.62
C VAL A 26 -4.02 1.83 -2.85
N PHE A 27 -2.94 2.58 -2.63
CA PHE A 27 -1.58 2.11 -2.70
C PHE A 27 -1.07 1.71 -1.31
N THR A 28 -0.18 0.72 -1.27
CA THR A 28 0.49 0.30 -0.02
C THR A 28 2.00 0.28 -0.24
N LEU A 29 2.75 0.96 0.63
CA LEU A 29 4.21 0.89 0.57
C LEU A 29 4.68 -0.44 1.19
N CYS A 30 5.36 -1.25 0.39
CA CYS A 30 5.95 -2.51 0.79
C CYS A 30 7.47 -2.39 0.73
N ARG A 31 8.17 -2.67 1.84
CA ARG A 31 9.65 -2.77 1.84
C ARG A 31 10.15 -4.02 1.12
N ARG A 32 9.35 -5.09 1.12
CA ARG A 32 9.74 -6.38 0.54
C ARG A 32 8.64 -6.95 -0.35
N THR A 33 9.04 -7.71 -1.37
CA THR A 33 8.15 -8.21 -2.41
C THR A 33 7.22 -9.31 -1.92
N GLU A 34 7.57 -10.03 -0.85
CA GLU A 34 6.79 -11.15 -0.32
C GLU A 34 5.45 -10.70 0.27
N ALA A 35 5.36 -9.45 0.75
CA ALA A 35 4.12 -8.88 1.26
C ALA A 35 3.16 -8.44 0.15
N MET A 36 3.66 -8.18 -1.07
CA MET A 36 2.88 -7.58 -2.15
C MET A 36 1.69 -8.45 -2.62
N PRO A 37 1.82 -9.78 -2.84
CA PRO A 37 0.68 -10.61 -3.25
C PRO A 37 -0.50 -10.50 -2.28
N GLN A 38 -0.22 -10.46 -0.98
CA GLN A 38 -1.24 -10.36 0.06
C GLN A 38 -1.98 -9.02 0.05
N TRP A 39 -1.31 -7.93 -0.35
CA TRP A 39 -1.96 -6.63 -0.52
C TRP A 39 -2.82 -6.58 -1.78
N ARG A 40 -2.39 -7.24 -2.86
CA ARG A 40 -3.19 -7.37 -4.09
C ARG A 40 -4.48 -8.13 -3.86
N THR A 41 -4.45 -9.23 -3.09
CA THR A 41 -5.68 -9.99 -2.79
C THR A 41 -6.69 -9.20 -1.97
N LEU A 42 -6.24 -8.21 -1.20
CA LEU A 42 -7.10 -7.29 -0.46
C LEU A 42 -7.62 -6.13 -1.34
N GLY A 43 -7.14 -5.99 -2.58
CA GLY A 43 -7.55 -4.93 -3.51
C GLY A 43 -6.67 -3.68 -3.49
N ALA A 44 -5.52 -3.73 -2.82
CA ALA A 44 -4.54 -2.64 -2.84
C ALA A 44 -3.56 -2.77 -4.02
N LEU A 45 -2.94 -1.66 -4.38
CA LEU A 45 -1.86 -1.56 -5.35
C LEU A 45 -0.52 -1.40 -4.62
N PRO A 46 0.18 -2.50 -4.28
CA PRO A 46 1.44 -2.40 -3.56
C PRO A 46 2.54 -1.79 -4.42
N ILE A 47 3.29 -0.87 -3.83
CA ILE A 47 4.48 -0.27 -4.40
C ILE A 47 5.70 -0.70 -3.59
N LEU A 48 6.75 -1.13 -4.28
CA LEU A 48 8.02 -1.43 -3.63
C LEU A 48 8.72 -0.10 -3.32
N GLY A 49 9.18 0.05 -2.09
CA GLY A 49 9.96 1.20 -1.66
C GLY A 49 10.26 1.11 -0.17
N ASP A 50 11.30 1.82 0.25
CA ASP A 50 11.81 1.81 1.60
C ASP A 50 12.01 3.24 2.10
N LEU A 51 11.38 3.57 3.23
CA LEU A 51 11.45 4.89 3.85
C LEU A 51 12.87 5.25 4.31
N ASP A 52 13.67 4.24 4.63
CA ASP A 52 15.07 4.42 5.02
C ASP A 52 15.97 4.72 3.81
N HIS A 53 15.46 4.50 2.59
CA HIS A 53 16.18 4.68 1.33
C HIS A 53 15.38 5.58 0.38
N PRO A 54 15.45 6.92 0.53
CA PRO A 54 14.60 7.88 -0.20
C PRO A 54 14.62 7.73 -1.72
N HIS A 55 15.74 7.28 -2.30
CA HIS A 55 15.87 7.02 -3.74
C HIS A 55 14.90 5.93 -4.25
N THR A 56 14.42 5.06 -3.36
CA THR A 56 13.45 4.00 -3.68
C THR A 56 12.00 4.48 -3.70
N LEU A 57 11.73 5.72 -3.27
CA LEU A 57 10.36 6.27 -3.15
C LEU A 57 9.90 7.04 -4.39
N GLN A 58 10.74 7.14 -5.43
CA GLN A 58 10.39 7.81 -6.67
C GLN A 58 9.46 6.91 -7.50
N ARG A 59 8.20 7.34 -7.70
CA ARG A 59 7.19 6.62 -8.47
C ARG A 59 6.22 7.57 -9.19
#